data_AF-A0A1G2HN74-F1
#
_entry.id   AF-A0A1G2HN74-F1
#
_cell.length_a   1.000
_cell.length_b   1.000
_cell.length_c   1.000
_cell.angle_alpha   90.00
_cell.angle_beta   90.00
_cell.angle_gamma   90.00
#
_symmetry.space_group_name_H-M   'P 1'
#
loop_
_entity.id
_entity.type
_entity.pdbx_description
1 polymer ?
#
loop_
_entity_poly.entity_id
_entity_poly.type
_entity_poly.pdbx_seq_one_letter_code
_entity_poly.pdbx_strand_id
1 'polypeptide(L)'
;MVIGRFVLLIILCASFAAADGYNNSNHETLSEQSISLVLIASAFILLCVCTAAFMKKKSERFKVALFSLIVTATIATTLYLSVSTVLLNTRSESNGPVHWHTDFELWKCGEHIDLIEPAGLSNRIGTPVFHEHGDQRIHVEGVVTQLEDVSLKNFFYVVGGKLFDDGFELPTDNGVVTASAGERCPLGDGKLQVFLYHVTNPDPSKNKGFTYTQTKLEDFTQYVPAPYAHVPPGDCIIVEFDIEKEKTDKLCETYRIARDKGYITEVTDGR
;
A
#
# COMPACT_ATOMS: atom_id res chain seq x y z
N MET A 1 -14.16 2.60 49.42
CA MET A 1 -12.81 2.10 49.05
C MET A 1 -12.87 0.99 47.97
N VAL A 2 -13.83 1.05 47.03
CA VAL A 2 -14.04 0.02 46.00
C VAL A 2 -13.72 0.56 44.59
N ILE A 3 -13.90 1.87 44.37
CA ILE A 3 -13.65 2.55 43.09
C ILE A 3 -12.15 2.55 42.72
N GLY A 4 -11.25 2.70 43.71
CA GLY A 4 -9.81 2.67 43.47
C GLY A 4 -9.27 1.32 42.97
N ARG A 5 -9.96 0.21 43.31
CA ARG A 5 -9.57 -1.13 42.83
C ARG A 5 -10.02 -1.39 41.39
N PHE A 6 -11.12 -0.77 40.95
CA PHE A 6 -11.60 -0.89 39.57
C PHE A 6 -10.76 -0.08 38.57
N VAL A 7 -10.32 1.14 38.96
CA VAL A 7 -9.44 1.98 38.12
C VAL A 7 -8.07 1.33 37.94
N LEU A 8 -7.52 0.73 39.01
CA LEU A 8 -6.27 -0.01 38.93
C LEU A 8 -6.39 -1.24 38.02
N LEU A 9 -7.54 -1.92 38.01
CA LEU A 9 -7.80 -3.07 37.15
C LEU A 9 -7.84 -2.70 35.67
N ILE A 10 -8.45 -1.57 35.30
CA ILE A 10 -8.51 -1.09 33.91
C ILE A 10 -7.12 -0.65 33.42
N ILE A 11 -6.35 0.04 34.27
CA ILE A 11 -4.95 0.42 33.96
C ILE A 11 -4.07 -0.83 33.83
N LEU A 12 -4.24 -1.83 34.70
CA LEU A 12 -3.54 -3.11 34.62
C LEU A 12 -3.92 -3.90 33.36
N CYS A 13 -5.21 -3.99 33.02
CA CYS A 13 -5.65 -4.67 31.79
C CYS A 13 -5.13 -4.00 30.52
N ALA A 14 -5.09 -2.66 30.47
CA ALA A 14 -4.46 -1.94 29.37
C ALA A 14 -2.94 -2.16 29.31
N SER A 15 -2.29 -2.36 30.46
CA SER A 15 -0.86 -2.66 30.54
C SER A 15 -0.52 -4.09 30.12
N PHE A 16 -1.37 -5.08 30.44
CA PHE A 16 -1.18 -6.47 30.02
C PHE A 16 -1.47 -6.68 28.53
N ALA A 17 -2.46 -5.97 27.96
CA ALA A 17 -2.69 -5.98 26.52
C ALA A 17 -1.53 -5.35 25.72
N ALA A 18 -0.82 -4.38 26.30
CA ALA A 18 0.37 -3.77 25.68
C ALA A 18 1.65 -4.59 25.88
N ALA A 19 1.76 -5.40 26.94
CA ALA A 19 2.98 -6.14 27.28
C ALA A 19 3.14 -7.45 26.49
N ASP A 20 2.04 -8.16 26.16
CA ASP A 20 2.11 -9.40 25.38
C ASP A 20 2.37 -9.17 23.87
N GLY A 21 2.23 -7.93 23.39
CA GLY A 21 2.46 -7.58 21.97
C GLY A 21 3.90 -7.24 21.61
N TYR A 22 4.83 -7.16 22.57
CA TYR A 22 6.20 -6.67 22.32
C TYR A 22 7.09 -7.68 21.57
N ASN A 23 6.65 -8.94 21.41
CA ASN A 23 7.51 -10.02 20.91
C ASN A 23 7.31 -10.41 19.44
N ASN A 24 6.42 -9.77 18.67
CA ASN A 24 6.35 -9.97 17.22
C ASN A 24 5.95 -8.66 16.51
N SER A 25 6.89 -8.11 15.77
CA SER A 25 6.84 -6.83 15.05
C SER A 25 6.00 -6.89 13.77
N ASN A 26 4.75 -7.34 13.84
CA ASN A 26 3.86 -7.31 12.67
C ASN A 26 3.04 -6.01 12.67
N HIS A 27 3.00 -5.31 11.53
CA HIS A 27 2.32 -4.03 11.33
C HIS A 27 0.80 -4.09 11.54
N GLU A 28 0.17 -5.19 11.11
CA GLU A 28 -1.23 -5.47 11.43
C GLU A 28 -1.48 -5.35 12.93
N THR A 29 -0.56 -5.88 13.75
CA THR A 29 -0.64 -5.78 15.20
C THR A 29 -0.63 -4.36 15.73
N LEU A 30 0.19 -3.44 15.19
CA LEU A 30 0.25 -2.06 15.70
C LEU A 30 -0.96 -1.22 15.29
N SER A 31 -1.42 -1.37 14.04
CA SER A 31 -2.62 -0.68 13.55
C SER A 31 -3.88 -1.21 14.26
N GLU A 32 -4.03 -2.53 14.39
CA GLU A 32 -5.14 -3.17 15.10
C GLU A 32 -5.13 -2.84 16.60
N GLN A 33 -3.96 -2.82 17.24
CA GLN A 33 -3.82 -2.37 18.63
C GLN A 33 -4.21 -0.90 18.78
N SER A 34 -3.81 -0.04 17.84
CA SER A 34 -4.16 1.38 17.85
C SER A 34 -5.68 1.59 17.74
N ILE A 35 -6.34 0.90 16.80
CA ILE A 35 -7.80 0.94 16.66
C ILE A 35 -8.48 0.41 17.92
N SER A 36 -8.06 -0.75 18.42
CA SER A 36 -8.61 -1.37 19.63
C SER A 36 -8.46 -0.44 20.85
N LEU A 37 -7.29 0.18 21.03
CA LEU A 37 -7.03 1.12 22.11
C LEU A 37 -7.95 2.34 22.01
N VAL A 38 -8.13 2.90 20.81
CA VAL A 38 -9.04 4.03 20.57
C VAL A 38 -10.48 3.66 20.91
N LEU A 39 -10.94 2.48 20.49
CA LEU A 39 -12.30 2.01 20.78
C LEU A 39 -12.52 1.79 22.29
N ILE A 40 -11.56 1.14 22.98
CA ILE A 40 -11.63 0.90 24.43
C ILE A 40 -11.62 2.24 25.18
N ALA A 41 -10.72 3.15 24.83
CA ALA A 41 -10.63 4.47 25.46
C ALA A 41 -11.92 5.28 25.22
N SER A 42 -12.47 5.24 24.01
CA SER A 42 -13.72 5.92 23.66
C SER A 42 -14.90 5.36 24.45
N ALA A 43 -15.03 4.03 24.54
CA ALA A 43 -16.07 3.38 25.33
C ALA A 43 -15.94 3.71 26.83
N PHE A 44 -14.72 3.74 27.37
CA PHE A 44 -14.45 4.12 28.74
C PHE A 44 -14.80 5.58 29.02
N ILE A 45 -14.40 6.50 28.14
CA ILE A 45 -14.74 7.93 28.25
C ILE A 45 -16.26 8.11 28.18
N LEU A 46 -16.94 7.43 27.25
CA LEU A 46 -18.40 7.46 27.15
C LEU A 46 -19.06 6.97 28.43
N LEU A 47 -18.56 5.90 29.04
CA LEU A 47 -19.05 5.42 30.34
C LEU A 47 -18.87 6.47 31.44
N CYS A 48 -17.71 7.14 31.50
CA CYS A 48 -17.47 8.23 32.44
C CYS A 48 -18.44 9.41 32.21
N VAL A 49 -18.69 9.79 30.96
CA VAL A 49 -19.63 10.85 30.58
C VAL A 49 -21.07 10.46 30.94
N CYS A 50 -21.51 9.25 30.63
CA CYS A 50 -22.82 8.74 31.00
C CYS A 50 -23.00 8.71 32.52
N THR A 51 -21.99 8.24 33.26
CA THR A 51 -22.00 8.26 34.74
C THR A 51 -22.12 9.69 35.26
N ALA A 52 -21.39 10.63 34.66
CA ALA A 52 -21.53 12.05 34.96
C ALA A 52 -22.92 12.60 34.59
N ALA A 53 -23.57 12.11 33.54
CA ALA A 53 -24.91 12.60 33.16
C ALA A 53 -25.99 12.07 34.13
N PHE A 54 -25.98 10.78 34.45
CA PHE A 54 -27.10 10.13 35.17
C PHE A 54 -27.04 10.25 36.70
N MET A 55 -25.89 10.59 37.29
CA MET A 55 -25.81 10.77 38.74
C MET A 55 -26.40 12.10 39.21
N LYS A 56 -27.55 12.04 39.91
CA LYS A 56 -28.32 13.21 40.39
C LYS A 56 -27.60 14.05 41.46
N LYS A 57 -26.83 13.43 42.36
CA LYS A 57 -26.05 14.12 43.40
C LYS A 57 -24.58 13.79 43.23
N LYS A 58 -23.73 14.81 43.10
CA LYS A 58 -22.31 14.66 42.85
C LYS A 58 -21.54 15.49 43.86
N SER A 59 -20.64 14.86 44.60
CA SER A 59 -19.65 15.60 45.37
C SER A 59 -18.62 16.21 44.42
N GLU A 60 -17.99 17.32 44.81
CA GLU A 60 -16.92 17.94 44.02
C GLU A 60 -15.77 16.96 43.77
N ARG A 61 -15.41 16.14 44.77
CA ARG A 61 -14.39 15.09 44.64
C ARG A 61 -14.74 14.07 43.55
N PHE A 62 -16.02 13.73 43.40
CA PHE A 62 -16.45 12.78 42.37
C PHE A 62 -16.36 13.38 40.96
N LYS A 63 -16.71 14.66 40.79
CA LYS A 63 -16.57 15.36 39.50
C LYS A 63 -15.10 15.43 39.08
N VAL A 64 -14.23 15.83 40.01
CA VAL A 64 -12.78 15.88 39.77
C VAL A 64 -12.26 14.50 39.40
N ALA A 65 -12.65 13.45 40.12
CA ALA A 65 -12.23 12.08 39.81
C ALA A 65 -12.65 11.62 38.40
N LEU A 66 -13.91 11.83 38.01
CA LEU A 66 -14.38 11.47 36.66
C LEU A 66 -13.66 12.27 35.57
N PHE A 67 -13.47 13.57 35.78
CA PHE A 67 -12.74 14.42 34.84
C PHE A 67 -11.29 13.97 34.70
N SER A 68 -10.61 13.69 35.82
CA SER A 68 -9.24 13.15 35.82
C SER A 68 -9.17 11.83 35.05
N LEU A 69 -10.13 10.92 35.21
CA LEU A 69 -10.15 9.65 34.46
C LEU A 69 -10.27 9.88 32.95
N ILE A 70 -11.14 10.78 32.52
CA ILE A 70 -11.29 11.15 31.11
C ILE A 70 -9.98 11.73 30.58
N VAL A 71 -9.42 12.71 31.28
CA VAL A 71 -8.15 13.36 30.90
C VAL A 71 -7.02 12.34 30.80
N THR A 72 -6.88 11.45 31.79
CA THR A 72 -5.85 10.41 31.80
C THR A 72 -6.03 9.45 30.63
N ALA A 73 -7.25 8.98 30.35
CA ALA A 73 -7.51 8.09 29.21
C ALA A 73 -7.15 8.78 27.88
N THR A 74 -7.61 10.01 27.66
CA THR A 74 -7.31 10.78 26.45
C THR A 74 -5.80 11.00 26.27
N ILE A 75 -5.09 11.44 27.32
CA ILE A 75 -3.64 11.68 27.24
C ILE A 75 -2.90 10.38 26.98
N ALA A 76 -3.24 9.30 27.68
CA ALA A 76 -2.57 8.01 27.52
C ALA A 76 -2.74 7.44 26.10
N THR A 77 -3.96 7.46 25.57
CA THR A 77 -4.23 7.03 24.18
C THR A 77 -3.50 7.91 23.19
N THR A 78 -3.53 9.24 23.37
CA THR A 78 -2.83 10.18 22.46
C THR A 78 -1.33 9.94 22.45
N LEU A 79 -0.73 9.75 23.62
CA LEU A 79 0.70 9.48 23.75
C LEU A 79 1.07 8.15 23.08
N TYR A 80 0.28 7.09 23.32
CA TYR A 80 0.49 5.79 22.69
C TYR A 80 0.45 5.91 21.17
N LEU A 81 -0.60 6.51 20.60
CA LEU A 81 -0.72 6.69 19.15
C LEU A 81 0.44 7.49 18.57
N SER A 82 0.86 8.56 19.26
CA SER A 82 1.98 9.41 18.83
C SER A 82 3.29 8.62 18.80
N VAL A 83 3.58 7.88 19.87
CA VAL A 83 4.79 7.05 19.97
C VAL A 83 4.77 5.92 18.94
N SER A 84 3.66 5.21 18.82
CA SER A 84 3.50 4.13 17.84
C SER A 84 3.65 4.63 16.41
N THR A 85 3.13 5.81 16.08
CA THR A 85 3.29 6.42 14.74
C THR A 85 4.75 6.74 14.45
N VAL A 86 5.47 7.35 15.40
CA VAL A 86 6.91 7.64 15.24
C VAL A 86 7.71 6.35 15.09
N LEU A 87 7.42 5.33 15.91
CA LEU A 87 8.09 4.03 15.83
C LEU A 87 7.83 3.34 14.50
N LEU A 88 6.59 3.39 14.00
CA LEU A 88 6.22 2.82 12.71
C LEU A 88 7.00 3.51 11.59
N ASN A 89 6.94 4.83 11.52
CA ASN A 89 7.62 5.61 10.46
C ASN A 89 9.14 5.44 10.51
N THR A 90 9.75 5.35 11.69
CA THR A 90 11.22 5.24 11.80
C THR A 90 11.76 3.83 11.60
N ARG A 91 10.90 2.80 11.67
CA ARG A 91 11.29 1.39 11.46
C ARG A 91 10.81 0.83 10.12
N SER A 92 9.91 1.53 9.42
CA SER A 92 9.45 1.16 8.09
C SER A 92 10.55 1.32 7.04
N GLU A 93 10.51 0.49 6.00
CA GLU A 93 11.39 0.59 4.83
C GLU A 93 11.28 1.97 4.14
N SER A 94 10.07 2.53 4.06
CA SER A 94 9.85 3.86 3.47
C SER A 94 10.25 5.03 4.36
N ASN A 95 10.65 4.80 5.61
CA ASN A 95 10.95 5.83 6.61
C ASN A 95 9.80 6.85 6.84
N GLY A 96 8.54 6.43 6.67
CA GLY A 96 7.35 7.28 6.78
C GLY A 96 6.35 7.09 5.65
N PRO A 97 5.27 7.88 5.61
CA PRO A 97 4.25 7.76 4.59
C PRO A 97 4.77 8.21 3.22
N VAL A 98 4.40 7.46 2.20
CA VAL A 98 4.76 7.69 0.80
C VAL A 98 3.54 7.78 -0.09
N HIS A 99 3.76 8.26 -1.30
CA HIS A 99 2.81 8.31 -2.38
C HIS A 99 3.61 8.06 -3.66
N TRP A 100 3.72 6.80 -4.07
CA TRP A 100 4.45 6.40 -5.27
C TRP A 100 3.49 5.95 -6.36
N HIS A 101 3.84 6.25 -7.59
CA HIS A 101 3.09 5.91 -8.79
C HIS A 101 4.00 5.16 -9.76
N THR A 102 3.46 4.08 -10.31
CA THR A 102 4.05 3.34 -11.42
C THR A 102 2.97 2.99 -12.42
N ASP A 103 3.15 3.35 -13.67
CA ASP A 103 2.19 2.98 -14.71
C ASP A 103 2.44 1.53 -15.16
N PHE A 104 1.39 0.87 -15.61
CA PHE A 104 1.52 -0.48 -16.15
C PHE A 104 0.61 -0.71 -17.36
N GLU A 105 0.97 -1.69 -18.19
CA GLU A 105 0.09 -2.24 -19.20
C GLU A 105 0.13 -3.77 -19.16
N LEU A 106 -1.01 -4.39 -19.46
CA LEU A 106 -1.17 -5.85 -19.48
C LEU A 106 -1.53 -6.30 -20.89
N TRP A 107 -0.83 -7.32 -21.39
CA TRP A 107 -1.01 -7.81 -22.75
C TRP A 107 -1.04 -9.33 -22.81
N LYS A 108 -1.93 -9.88 -23.66
CA LYS A 108 -1.95 -11.30 -24.01
C LYS A 108 -2.04 -11.47 -25.51
N CYS A 109 -1.03 -12.10 -26.10
CA CYS A 109 -0.94 -12.38 -27.54
C CYS A 109 -1.23 -11.16 -28.44
N GLY A 110 -0.77 -9.98 -28.02
CA GLY A 110 -0.96 -8.71 -28.74
C GLY A 110 -2.24 -7.94 -28.39
N GLU A 111 -3.15 -8.50 -27.58
CA GLU A 111 -4.36 -7.83 -27.11
C GLU A 111 -4.14 -7.19 -25.74
N HIS A 112 -4.59 -5.95 -25.57
CA HIS A 112 -4.54 -5.23 -24.29
C HIS A 112 -5.56 -5.81 -23.32
N ILE A 113 -5.20 -5.89 -22.05
CA ILE A 113 -6.07 -6.35 -20.96
C ILE A 113 -6.24 -5.20 -19.98
N ASP A 114 -7.49 -4.81 -19.75
CA ASP A 114 -7.85 -3.93 -18.64
C ASP A 114 -8.21 -4.78 -17.42
N LEU A 115 -7.75 -4.35 -16.24
CA LEU A 115 -8.22 -4.92 -14.97
C LEU A 115 -9.70 -4.55 -14.77
N ILE A 116 -10.35 -5.25 -13.84
CA ILE A 116 -11.71 -4.91 -13.40
C ILE A 116 -11.77 -3.45 -12.96
N GLU A 117 -12.83 -2.74 -13.32
CA GLU A 117 -13.01 -1.34 -12.93
C GLU A 117 -13.39 -1.23 -11.44
N PRO A 118 -12.82 -0.27 -10.68
CA PRO A 118 -13.22 -0.07 -9.29
C PRO A 118 -14.69 0.37 -9.19
N ALA A 119 -15.41 -0.20 -8.22
CA ALA A 119 -16.81 0.10 -7.98
C ALA A 119 -17.09 0.49 -6.52
N GLY A 120 -18.20 1.18 -6.30
CA GLY A 120 -18.68 1.54 -4.96
C GLY A 120 -17.97 2.75 -4.33
N LEU A 121 -18.09 2.89 -3.01
CA LEU A 121 -17.66 4.10 -2.29
C LEU A 121 -16.15 4.26 -2.17
N SER A 122 -15.38 3.17 -2.27
CA SER A 122 -13.93 3.22 -2.10
C SER A 122 -13.19 3.66 -3.37
N ASN A 123 -13.83 3.55 -4.55
CA ASN A 123 -13.27 3.87 -5.86
C ASN A 123 -11.81 3.39 -6.07
N ARG A 124 -11.49 2.20 -5.56
CA ARG A 124 -10.18 1.56 -5.67
C ARG A 124 -10.31 0.05 -5.60
N ILE A 125 -9.33 -0.65 -6.15
CA ILE A 125 -9.15 -2.10 -6.01
C ILE A 125 -7.79 -2.35 -5.36
N GLY A 126 -7.76 -3.17 -4.31
CA GLY A 126 -6.56 -3.41 -3.51
C GLY A 126 -6.71 -3.03 -2.04
N THR A 127 -5.58 -2.82 -1.39
CA THR A 127 -5.48 -2.45 0.03
C THR A 127 -5.37 -0.93 0.20
N PRO A 128 -5.52 -0.40 1.43
CA PRO A 128 -5.27 1.01 1.67
C PRO A 128 -3.86 1.49 1.31
N VAL A 129 -2.87 0.60 1.36
CA VAL A 129 -1.46 0.94 1.06
C VAL A 129 -1.09 0.70 -0.39
N PHE A 130 -1.73 -0.27 -1.04
CA PHE A 130 -1.33 -0.73 -2.36
C PHE A 130 -2.56 -1.07 -3.21
N HIS A 131 -2.82 -0.28 -4.24
CA HIS A 131 -4.08 -0.30 -4.99
C HIS A 131 -3.98 0.34 -6.37
N GLU A 132 -5.11 0.29 -7.10
CA GLU A 132 -5.33 0.84 -8.44
C GLU A 132 -6.71 1.55 -8.49
N HIS A 133 -6.86 2.55 -9.37
CA HIS A 133 -8.02 3.46 -9.44
C HIS A 133 -8.79 3.45 -10.78
N GLY A 134 -8.64 2.42 -11.63
CA GLY A 134 -9.12 2.41 -13.01
C GLY A 134 -8.29 3.31 -13.94
N ASP A 135 -7.02 3.56 -13.58
CA ASP A 135 -6.13 4.50 -14.26
C ASP A 135 -4.84 3.85 -14.79
N GLN A 136 -4.77 2.51 -14.79
CA GLN A 136 -3.61 1.73 -15.26
C GLN A 136 -2.32 2.13 -14.53
N ARG A 137 -2.47 2.46 -13.24
CA ARG A 137 -1.39 2.89 -12.37
C ARG A 137 -1.43 2.16 -11.03
N ILE A 138 -0.28 1.65 -10.63
CA ILE A 138 -0.01 1.12 -9.30
C ILE A 138 0.20 2.31 -8.36
N HIS A 139 -0.58 2.39 -7.28
CA HIS A 139 -0.46 3.39 -6.23
C HIS A 139 0.07 2.75 -4.95
N VAL A 140 1.18 3.27 -4.42
CA VAL A 140 1.70 2.95 -3.09
C VAL A 140 1.50 4.16 -2.17
N GLU A 141 0.53 4.09 -1.27
CA GLU A 141 0.10 5.22 -0.43
C GLU A 141 0.09 4.88 1.07
N GLY A 142 0.95 5.52 1.85
CA GLY A 142 1.07 5.25 3.29
C GLY A 142 2.43 4.69 3.64
N VAL A 143 2.54 3.95 4.75
CA VAL A 143 3.84 3.52 5.28
C VAL A 143 4.17 2.11 4.79
N VAL A 144 5.27 1.96 4.06
CA VAL A 144 5.76 0.66 3.56
C VAL A 144 6.64 0.04 4.62
N THR A 145 6.12 -0.99 5.29
CA THR A 145 6.84 -1.67 6.36
C THR A 145 7.81 -2.73 5.88
N GLN A 146 7.50 -3.37 4.75
CA GLN A 146 8.36 -4.34 4.08
C GLN A 146 8.25 -4.11 2.57
N LEU A 147 9.37 -4.21 1.85
CA LEU A 147 9.36 -4.01 0.41
C LEU A 147 8.61 -5.12 -0.34
N GLU A 148 8.59 -6.34 0.20
CA GLU A 148 7.83 -7.46 -0.37
C GLU A 148 6.33 -7.13 -0.47
N ASP A 149 5.75 -6.45 0.52
CA ASP A 149 4.33 -6.07 0.57
C ASP A 149 3.90 -5.19 -0.62
N VAL A 150 4.87 -4.50 -1.24
CA VAL A 150 4.67 -3.62 -2.40
C VAL A 150 5.36 -4.16 -3.66
N SER A 151 5.64 -5.45 -3.72
CA SER A 151 6.17 -6.12 -4.91
C SER A 151 5.12 -6.27 -6.01
N LEU A 152 5.56 -6.43 -7.26
CA LEU A 152 4.68 -6.62 -8.42
C LEU A 152 3.78 -7.85 -8.26
N LYS A 153 4.29 -8.96 -7.72
CA LYS A 153 3.47 -10.14 -7.41
C LYS A 153 2.36 -9.80 -6.42
N ASN A 154 2.69 -9.08 -5.36
CA ASN A 154 1.72 -8.69 -4.35
C ASN A 154 0.71 -7.67 -4.88
N PHE A 155 1.08 -6.82 -5.85
CA PHE A 155 0.13 -5.94 -6.54
C PHE A 155 -1.00 -6.76 -7.16
N PHE A 156 -0.64 -7.73 -8.01
CA PHE A 156 -1.64 -8.60 -8.66
C PHE A 156 -2.46 -9.38 -7.64
N TYR A 157 -1.85 -9.84 -6.55
CA TYR A 157 -2.58 -10.51 -5.46
C TYR A 157 -3.63 -9.59 -4.80
N VAL A 158 -3.27 -8.37 -4.41
CA VAL A 158 -4.19 -7.48 -3.70
C VAL A 158 -5.33 -6.97 -4.59
N VAL A 159 -5.09 -6.86 -5.90
CA VAL A 159 -6.15 -6.50 -6.86
C VAL A 159 -7.04 -7.68 -7.27
N GLY A 160 -6.87 -8.84 -6.62
CA GLY A 160 -7.72 -10.03 -6.82
C GLY A 160 -7.27 -10.95 -7.96
N GLY A 161 -6.10 -10.70 -8.54
CA GLY A 161 -5.44 -11.56 -9.51
C GLY A 161 -4.29 -12.37 -8.91
N LYS A 162 -3.47 -12.94 -9.77
CA LYS A 162 -2.23 -13.65 -9.43
C LYS A 162 -1.22 -13.49 -10.55
N LEU A 163 0.03 -13.27 -10.17
CA LEU A 163 1.18 -13.32 -11.07
C LEU A 163 2.06 -14.49 -10.66
N PHE A 164 2.34 -15.38 -11.61
CA PHE A 164 3.23 -16.53 -11.47
C PHE A 164 4.50 -16.29 -12.31
N ASP A 165 5.49 -17.17 -12.19
CA ASP A 165 6.73 -17.08 -12.98
C ASP A 165 6.48 -17.31 -14.48
N ASP A 166 5.39 -17.99 -14.83
CA ASP A 166 5.10 -18.47 -16.18
C ASP A 166 3.69 -18.12 -16.69
N GLY A 167 2.94 -17.30 -15.94
CA GLY A 167 1.56 -16.98 -16.27
C GLY A 167 0.89 -16.02 -15.29
N PHE A 168 -0.39 -15.77 -15.51
CA PHE A 168 -1.22 -14.92 -14.65
C PHE A 168 -2.68 -15.34 -14.62
N GLU A 169 -3.39 -14.87 -13.60
CA GLU A 169 -4.84 -14.85 -13.49
C GLU A 169 -5.27 -13.41 -13.19
N LEU A 170 -5.99 -12.74 -14.08
CA LEU A 170 -6.33 -11.33 -13.96
C LEU A 170 -7.85 -11.14 -13.95
N PRO A 171 -8.43 -10.50 -12.92
CA PRO A 171 -9.84 -10.14 -12.94
C PRO A 171 -10.07 -8.97 -13.90
N THR A 172 -11.07 -9.09 -14.76
CA THR A 172 -11.52 -8.07 -15.71
C THR A 172 -13.04 -7.91 -15.61
N ASP A 173 -13.60 -6.86 -16.20
CA ASP A 173 -15.06 -6.67 -16.27
C ASP A 173 -15.78 -7.82 -17.01
N ASN A 174 -15.06 -8.55 -17.87
CA ASN A 174 -15.60 -9.65 -18.66
C ASN A 174 -15.32 -11.04 -18.04
N GLY A 175 -14.83 -11.08 -16.80
CA GLY A 175 -14.43 -12.30 -16.10
C GLY A 175 -12.92 -12.40 -15.91
N VAL A 176 -12.44 -13.61 -15.61
CA VAL A 176 -11.01 -13.82 -15.34
C VAL A 176 -10.29 -14.17 -16.64
N VAL A 177 -9.27 -13.39 -16.99
CA VAL A 177 -8.33 -13.71 -18.07
C VAL A 177 -7.16 -14.46 -17.47
N THR A 178 -6.88 -15.65 -18.02
CA THR A 178 -5.75 -16.48 -17.58
C THR A 178 -4.74 -16.64 -18.70
N ALA A 179 -3.46 -16.72 -18.35
CA ALA A 179 -2.40 -17.15 -19.25
C ALA A 179 -1.47 -18.10 -18.50
N SER A 180 -1.01 -19.16 -19.16
CA SER A 180 -0.19 -20.20 -18.53
C SER A 180 0.80 -20.80 -19.52
N ALA A 181 1.92 -21.31 -19.01
CA ALA A 181 2.93 -21.96 -19.83
C ALA A 181 2.34 -23.03 -20.76
N GLY A 182 2.74 -22.97 -22.04
CA GLY A 182 2.29 -23.91 -23.07
C GLY A 182 1.01 -23.49 -23.80
N GLU A 183 0.34 -22.42 -23.38
CA GLU A 183 -0.70 -21.79 -24.19
C GLU A 183 -0.08 -21.19 -25.47
N ARG A 184 -0.74 -21.38 -26.62
CA ARG A 184 -0.23 -20.86 -27.90
C ARG A 184 -0.83 -19.48 -28.20
N CYS A 185 0.03 -18.53 -28.52
CA CYS A 185 -0.35 -17.31 -29.21
C CYS A 185 -0.42 -17.56 -30.73
N PRO A 186 -1.06 -16.67 -31.52
CA PRO A 186 -1.22 -16.85 -32.97
C PRO A 186 0.10 -17.06 -33.73
N LEU A 187 1.20 -16.52 -33.20
CA LEU A 187 2.51 -16.55 -33.84
C LEU A 187 3.43 -17.67 -33.30
N GLY A 188 3.09 -18.33 -32.19
CA GLY A 188 3.99 -19.26 -31.51
C GLY A 188 3.58 -19.61 -30.09
N ASP A 189 4.45 -20.29 -29.37
CA ASP A 189 4.20 -20.66 -27.97
C ASP A 189 4.37 -19.41 -27.09
N GLY A 190 3.36 -19.13 -26.26
CA GLY A 190 3.33 -17.94 -25.42
C GLY A 190 4.16 -18.12 -24.16
N LYS A 191 4.83 -17.04 -23.75
CA LYS A 191 5.65 -16.95 -22.54
C LYS A 191 5.37 -15.64 -21.83
N LEU A 192 5.20 -15.71 -20.50
CA LEU A 192 5.12 -14.53 -19.66
C LEU A 192 6.48 -13.83 -19.61
N GLN A 193 6.48 -12.53 -19.86
CA GLN A 193 7.65 -11.67 -19.86
C GLN A 193 7.26 -10.31 -19.29
N VAL A 194 8.16 -9.70 -18.53
CA VAL A 194 7.93 -8.37 -17.96
C VAL A 194 9.04 -7.44 -18.40
N PHE A 195 8.67 -6.29 -18.95
CA PHE A 195 9.60 -5.26 -19.39
C PHE A 195 9.43 -4.02 -18.52
N LEU A 196 10.54 -3.46 -18.09
CA LEU A 196 10.61 -2.27 -17.25
C LEU A 196 11.20 -1.12 -18.06
N TYR A 197 10.48 0.00 -18.06
CA TYR A 197 11.00 1.31 -18.44
C TYR A 197 11.33 2.08 -17.16
N HIS A 198 12.62 2.38 -16.95
CA HIS A 198 13.11 3.01 -15.73
C HIS A 198 13.97 4.23 -16.05
N VAL A 199 13.75 5.33 -15.32
CA VAL A 199 14.58 6.53 -15.43
C VAL A 199 15.92 6.31 -14.71
N THR A 200 17.04 6.49 -15.43
CA THR A 200 18.39 6.23 -14.93
C THR A 200 19.05 7.44 -14.24
N ASN A 201 18.49 8.64 -14.42
CA ASN A 201 19.00 9.88 -13.82
C ASN A 201 17.89 10.67 -13.10
N PRO A 202 17.11 10.04 -12.20
CA PRO A 202 15.97 10.69 -11.59
C PRO A 202 16.41 11.87 -10.72
N ASP A 203 15.69 12.98 -10.83
CA ASP A 203 15.96 14.20 -10.07
C ASP A 203 14.62 14.80 -9.62
N PRO A 204 14.29 14.76 -8.31
CA PRO A 204 13.03 15.30 -7.79
C PRO A 204 12.83 16.80 -8.04
N SER A 205 13.90 17.54 -8.35
CA SER A 205 13.82 18.96 -8.67
C SER A 205 13.51 19.25 -10.15
N LYS A 206 13.49 18.21 -10.99
CA LYS A 206 13.26 18.31 -12.43
C LYS A 206 11.97 17.60 -12.85
N ASN A 207 11.44 18.03 -13.98
CA ASN A 207 10.29 17.40 -14.65
C ASN A 207 10.59 17.05 -16.12
N LYS A 208 11.86 17.16 -16.54
CA LYS A 208 12.33 16.92 -17.91
C LYS A 208 13.84 16.70 -17.94
N GLY A 209 14.34 16.23 -19.08
CA GLY A 209 15.74 15.90 -19.30
C GLY A 209 16.13 14.57 -18.65
N PHE A 210 15.15 13.72 -18.38
CA PHE A 210 15.44 12.38 -17.88
C PHE A 210 15.92 11.49 -19.02
N THR A 211 16.71 10.51 -18.66
CA THR A 211 17.14 9.42 -19.51
C THR A 211 16.55 8.14 -18.97
N TYR A 212 16.03 7.27 -19.84
CA TYR A 212 15.45 6.00 -19.41
C TYR A 212 16.03 4.83 -20.19
N THR A 213 15.93 3.63 -19.62
CA THR A 213 16.28 2.37 -20.28
C THR A 213 15.09 1.42 -20.25
N GLN A 214 15.03 0.54 -21.25
CA GLN A 214 14.13 -0.61 -21.25
C GLN A 214 14.94 -1.86 -20.86
N THR A 215 14.49 -2.61 -19.86
CA THR A 215 15.08 -3.88 -19.46
C THR A 215 14.01 -4.96 -19.35
N LYS A 216 14.36 -6.20 -19.73
CA LYS A 216 13.55 -7.37 -19.42
C LYS A 216 13.89 -7.82 -17.99
N LEU A 217 12.86 -8.02 -17.16
CA LEU A 217 13.03 -8.44 -15.78
C LEU A 217 13.08 -9.96 -15.69
N GLU A 218 14.16 -10.50 -15.10
CA GLU A 218 14.31 -11.94 -14.86
C GLU A 218 13.54 -12.40 -13.62
N ASP A 219 13.60 -11.62 -12.53
CA ASP A 219 12.83 -11.86 -11.29
C ASP A 219 11.81 -10.74 -11.08
N PHE A 220 10.80 -10.71 -11.95
CA PHE A 220 9.77 -9.68 -11.92
C PHE A 220 8.82 -9.84 -10.72
N THR A 221 8.73 -11.03 -10.10
CA THR A 221 7.79 -11.24 -8.99
C THR A 221 8.19 -10.46 -7.75
N GLN A 222 9.49 -10.28 -7.53
CA GLN A 222 10.06 -9.52 -6.41
C GLN A 222 10.31 -8.05 -6.75
N TYR A 223 9.94 -7.60 -7.96
CA TYR A 223 10.18 -6.24 -8.38
C TYR A 223 9.39 -5.24 -7.55
N VAL A 224 10.05 -4.19 -7.07
CA VAL A 224 9.45 -3.12 -6.26
C VAL A 224 9.43 -1.83 -7.09
N PRO A 225 8.26 -1.17 -7.23
CA PRO A 225 8.12 0.11 -7.91
C PRO A 225 9.09 1.20 -7.41
N ALA A 226 9.58 2.02 -8.33
CA ALA A 226 10.42 3.17 -8.02
C ALA A 226 9.67 4.20 -7.16
N PRO A 227 10.33 4.80 -6.15
CA PRO A 227 9.65 5.55 -5.10
C PRO A 227 9.35 7.01 -5.51
N TYR A 228 8.59 7.21 -6.60
CA TYR A 228 8.30 8.54 -7.16
C TYR A 228 6.80 8.79 -7.31
N ALA A 229 6.36 10.01 -6.97
CA ALA A 229 4.94 10.42 -7.02
C ALA A 229 4.44 10.80 -8.43
N HIS A 230 5.31 10.74 -9.44
CA HIS A 230 4.99 11.11 -10.81
C HIS A 230 5.62 10.10 -11.75
N VAL A 231 4.92 9.78 -12.84
CA VAL A 231 5.40 8.89 -13.90
C VAL A 231 5.58 9.70 -15.17
N PRO A 232 6.82 9.84 -15.69
CA PRO A 232 8.13 9.58 -15.05
C PRO A 232 8.47 10.61 -13.93
N PRO A 233 9.44 10.35 -13.01
CA PRO A 233 10.44 9.26 -13.04
C PRO A 233 10.02 7.94 -12.39
N GLY A 234 8.77 7.81 -11.93
CA GLY A 234 8.17 6.51 -11.64
C GLY A 234 8.21 5.58 -12.85
N ASP A 235 8.04 4.30 -12.63
CA ASP A 235 8.28 3.30 -13.68
C ASP A 235 7.11 3.19 -14.66
N CYS A 236 7.40 2.58 -15.80
CA CYS A 236 6.38 1.96 -16.64
C CYS A 236 6.69 0.47 -16.77
N ILE A 237 5.74 -0.39 -16.37
CA ILE A 237 5.88 -1.85 -16.40
C ILE A 237 4.97 -2.43 -17.47
N ILE A 238 5.52 -3.19 -18.41
CA ILE A 238 4.74 -3.95 -19.38
C ILE A 238 4.76 -5.41 -18.97
N VAL A 239 3.61 -5.97 -18.61
CA VAL A 239 3.43 -7.41 -18.36
C VAL A 239 2.79 -8.03 -19.59
N GLU A 240 3.50 -8.95 -20.24
CA GLU A 240 3.11 -9.46 -21.55
C GLU A 240 3.23 -10.98 -21.60
N PHE A 241 2.14 -11.65 -22.00
CA PHE A 241 2.16 -13.06 -22.39
C PHE A 241 2.14 -13.17 -23.92
N ASP A 242 3.30 -13.38 -24.53
CA ASP A 242 3.51 -13.38 -25.98
C ASP A 242 4.72 -14.24 -26.36
N ILE A 243 5.13 -14.26 -27.63
CA ILE A 243 6.39 -14.88 -28.05
C ILE A 243 7.57 -14.29 -27.28
N GLU A 244 8.49 -15.17 -26.91
CA GLU A 244 9.75 -14.78 -26.28
C GLU A 244 10.52 -13.72 -27.09
N LYS A 245 10.84 -12.61 -26.45
CA LYS A 245 11.55 -11.46 -27.02
C LYS A 245 12.38 -10.74 -25.96
N GLU A 246 13.38 -10.00 -26.41
CA GLU A 246 14.31 -9.26 -25.54
C GLU A 246 13.83 -7.83 -25.25
N LYS A 247 12.93 -7.31 -26.08
CA LYS A 247 12.35 -5.98 -25.96
C LYS A 247 10.88 -6.03 -26.34
N THR A 248 10.09 -5.14 -25.75
CA THR A 248 8.70 -4.89 -26.17
C THR A 248 8.59 -3.57 -26.94
N ASP A 249 7.61 -3.50 -27.83
CA ASP A 249 7.21 -2.28 -28.55
C ASP A 249 6.13 -1.49 -27.81
N LYS A 250 5.56 -2.05 -26.74
CA LYS A 250 4.55 -1.43 -25.88
C LYS A 250 5.17 -0.36 -24.98
N LEU A 251 4.40 0.67 -24.65
CA LEU A 251 4.87 1.78 -23.83
C LEU A 251 3.69 2.48 -23.18
N CYS A 252 3.70 2.56 -21.85
CA CYS A 252 2.68 3.25 -21.07
C CYS A 252 2.46 4.68 -21.57
N GLU A 253 1.21 5.12 -21.53
CA GLU A 253 0.78 6.38 -22.11
C GLU A 253 1.56 7.60 -21.59
N THR A 254 1.86 7.67 -20.29
CA THR A 254 2.62 8.80 -19.72
C THR A 254 4.06 8.85 -20.21
N TYR A 255 4.72 7.70 -20.34
CA TYR A 255 6.06 7.59 -20.91
C TYR A 255 6.05 8.00 -22.39
N ARG A 256 5.04 7.54 -23.15
CA ARG A 256 4.84 7.94 -24.56
C ARG A 256 4.70 9.46 -24.68
N ILE A 257 3.81 10.07 -23.90
CA ILE A 257 3.61 11.53 -23.86
C ILE A 257 4.91 12.26 -23.47
N ALA A 258 5.61 11.77 -22.45
CA ALA A 258 6.84 12.39 -21.96
C ALA A 258 7.96 12.32 -23.02
N ARG A 259 8.09 11.20 -23.73
CA ARG A 259 9.04 11.03 -24.84
C ARG A 259 8.69 11.96 -26.00
N ASP A 260 7.42 12.01 -26.41
CA ASP A 260 6.96 12.81 -27.54
C ASP A 260 7.11 14.33 -27.25
N LYS A 261 7.03 14.74 -25.98
CA LYS A 261 7.33 16.10 -25.51
C LYS A 261 8.82 16.40 -25.31
N GLY A 262 9.71 15.40 -25.47
CA GLY A 262 11.14 15.53 -25.23
C GLY A 262 11.53 15.70 -23.75
N TYR A 263 10.69 15.24 -22.82
CA TYR A 263 10.98 15.25 -21.38
C TYR A 263 11.86 14.09 -20.96
N ILE A 264 11.78 12.98 -21.70
CA ILE A 264 12.61 11.80 -21.49
C ILE A 264 13.25 11.37 -22.81
N THR A 265 14.46 10.81 -22.72
CA THR A 265 15.21 10.27 -23.88
C THR A 265 15.69 8.86 -23.56
N GLU A 266 15.52 7.92 -24.49
CA GLU A 266 16.03 6.57 -24.29
C GLU A 266 17.57 6.57 -24.35
N VAL A 267 18.21 5.91 -23.40
CA VAL A 267 19.63 5.57 -23.50
C VAL A 267 19.75 4.33 -24.38
N THR A 268 19.98 4.54 -25.67
CA THR A 268 20.47 3.47 -26.52
C THR A 268 21.93 3.25 -26.15
N ASP A 269 22.24 2.10 -25.55
CA ASP A 269 23.63 1.68 -25.30
C ASP A 269 24.40 1.86 -26.62
N GLY A 270 25.34 2.81 -26.63
CA GLY A 270 26.02 3.25 -27.84
C GLY A 270 26.77 2.09 -28.47
N ARG A 271 26.22 1.55 -29.55
CA ARG A 271 27.00 0.88 -30.60
C ARG A 271 27.28 1.89 -31.71
#